data_AF-A0A6J4IA96-F1
#
_entry.id   AF-A0A6J4IA96-F1
#
_cell.length_a   1.000
_cell.length_b   1.000
_cell.length_c   1.000
_cell.angle_alpha   90.00
_cell.angle_beta   90.00
_cell.angle_gamma   90.00
#
_symmetry.space_group_name_H-M   'P 1'
#
loop_
_entity.id
_entity.type
_entity.pdbx_description
1 polymer ?
#
loop_
_entity_poly.entity_id
_entity_poly.type
_entity_poly.pdbx_seq_one_letter_code
_entity_poly.pdbx_strand_id
1 'polypeptide(L)'
;MTPYEILGIGPKAKPAEITAAYRVLAQIFHPDRFAGAPAAVQKEAERRMGEVNDAYAFFRGSNNSAGENSVARTRAARAASATPWHEVVRHRAQAEARAKEVRRAKEESTRQGKAISRPKTGGAKLALAGMGEALHTNKITCRECKSIQWLPDGWRERLDETDFYCSICSRLILAR
;
A
#
# COMPACT_ATOMS: atom_id res chain seq x y z
N MET A 1 -8.13 -19.37 -29.06
CA MET A 1 -8.80 -19.55 -27.76
C MET A 1 -9.67 -18.34 -27.53
N THR A 2 -10.95 -18.54 -27.28
CA THR A 2 -11.91 -17.45 -27.01
C THR A 2 -11.79 -17.01 -25.54
N PRO A 3 -12.17 -15.76 -25.18
CA PRO A 3 -12.21 -15.32 -23.79
C PRO A 3 -13.05 -16.23 -22.86
N TYR A 4 -14.09 -16.86 -23.40
CA TYR A 4 -14.92 -17.84 -22.70
C TYR A 4 -14.13 -19.13 -22.39
N GLU A 5 -13.37 -19.64 -23.35
CA GLU A 5 -12.52 -20.82 -23.18
C GLU A 5 -11.37 -20.56 -22.20
N ILE A 6 -10.78 -19.35 -22.21
CA ILE A 6 -9.72 -18.97 -21.28
C ILE A 6 -10.23 -18.93 -19.84
N LEU A 7 -11.45 -18.41 -19.63
CA LEU A 7 -12.09 -18.39 -18.31
C LEU A 7 -12.76 -19.71 -17.94
N GLY A 8 -12.83 -20.69 -18.84
CA GLY A 8 -13.47 -21.99 -18.60
C GLY A 8 -14.98 -21.90 -18.41
N ILE A 9 -15.62 -20.92 -19.05
CA ILE A 9 -17.06 -20.64 -18.91
C ILE A 9 -17.79 -20.80 -20.24
N GLY A 10 -19.11 -21.01 -20.18
CA GLY A 10 -19.93 -21.13 -21.38
C GLY A 10 -20.09 -19.79 -22.13
N PRO A 11 -20.39 -19.81 -23.44
CA PRO A 11 -20.59 -18.61 -24.26
C PRO A 11 -21.82 -17.76 -23.87
N LYS A 12 -22.67 -18.26 -22.95
CA LYS A 12 -23.84 -17.56 -22.39
C LYS A 12 -23.68 -17.23 -20.90
N ALA A 13 -22.45 -17.27 -20.37
CA ALA A 13 -22.19 -17.01 -18.96
C ALA A 13 -22.60 -15.58 -18.56
N LYS A 14 -23.21 -15.45 -17.38
CA LYS A 14 -23.63 -14.17 -16.81
C LYS A 14 -22.41 -13.38 -16.30
N PRO A 15 -22.49 -12.04 -16.19
CA PRO A 15 -21.41 -11.22 -15.64
C PRO A 15 -20.88 -11.70 -14.27
N ALA A 16 -21.77 -12.19 -13.40
CA ALA A 16 -21.39 -12.74 -12.11
C ALA A 16 -20.50 -14.00 -12.23
N GLU A 17 -20.78 -14.87 -13.20
CA GLU A 17 -20.01 -16.08 -13.47
C GLU A 17 -18.65 -15.74 -14.08
N ILE A 18 -18.59 -14.73 -14.96
CA ILE A 18 -17.35 -14.19 -15.53
C ILE A 18 -16.42 -13.68 -14.42
N THR A 19 -16.95 -12.87 -13.48
CA THR A 19 -16.17 -12.35 -12.36
C THR A 19 -15.77 -13.46 -11.38
N ALA A 20 -16.63 -14.46 -11.15
CA ALA A 20 -16.31 -15.59 -10.28
C ALA A 20 -15.16 -16.44 -10.86
N ALA A 21 -15.24 -16.79 -12.15
CA ALA A 21 -14.20 -17.53 -12.85
C ALA A 21 -12.86 -16.76 -12.84
N TYR A 22 -12.89 -15.46 -13.11
CA TYR A 22 -11.72 -14.60 -13.02
C TYR A 22 -11.04 -14.66 -11.65
N ARG A 23 -11.80 -14.53 -10.56
CA ARG A 23 -11.25 -14.55 -9.19
C ARG A 23 -10.58 -15.88 -8.85
N VAL A 24 -11.19 -16.99 -9.25
CA VAL A 24 -10.63 -18.33 -9.03
C VAL A 24 -9.32 -18.48 -9.79
N LEU A 25 -9.28 -18.13 -11.08
CA LEU A 25 -8.09 -18.23 -11.89
C LEU A 25 -6.97 -17.28 -11.44
N ALA A 26 -7.32 -16.06 -11.03
CA ALA A 26 -6.38 -15.10 -10.45
C ALA A 26 -5.74 -15.62 -9.15
N GLN A 27 -6.51 -16.32 -8.32
CA GLN A 27 -5.99 -16.94 -7.09
C GLN A 27 -5.12 -18.16 -7.38
N ILE A 28 -5.34 -18.87 -8.48
CA ILE A 28 -4.53 -20.03 -8.89
C ILE A 28 -3.20 -19.57 -9.50
N PHE A 29 -3.23 -18.57 -10.39
CA PHE A 29 -2.07 -18.09 -11.14
C PHE A 29 -1.38 -16.85 -10.54
N HIS A 30 -1.72 -16.46 -9.30
CA HIS A 30 -1.12 -15.30 -8.65
C HIS A 30 0.41 -15.45 -8.53
N PRO A 31 1.22 -14.45 -8.94
CA PRO A 31 2.68 -14.55 -8.92
C PRO A 31 3.26 -14.85 -7.53
N ASP A 32 2.64 -14.34 -6.47
CA ASP A 32 3.06 -14.62 -5.07
C ASP A 32 3.05 -16.11 -4.73
N ARG A 33 2.22 -16.94 -5.39
CA ARG A 33 2.20 -18.39 -5.15
C ARG A 33 3.39 -19.12 -5.75
N PHE A 34 4.08 -18.48 -6.69
CA PHE A 34 5.18 -19.06 -7.45
C PHE A 34 6.53 -18.37 -7.16
N ALA A 35 6.58 -17.45 -6.20
CA ALA A 35 7.81 -16.71 -5.85
C ALA A 35 9.01 -17.62 -5.48
N GLY A 36 8.75 -18.85 -4.99
CA GLY A 36 9.77 -19.86 -4.70
C GLY A 36 9.90 -21.00 -5.73
N ALA A 37 9.15 -20.94 -6.85
CA ALA A 37 9.15 -21.99 -7.87
C ALA A 37 10.28 -21.78 -8.90
N PRO A 38 10.64 -22.80 -9.70
CA PRO A 38 11.58 -22.63 -10.81
C PRO A 38 11.15 -21.55 -11.80
N ALA A 39 12.10 -20.84 -12.41
CA ALA A 39 11.82 -19.71 -13.32
C ALA A 39 10.89 -20.08 -14.49
N ALA A 40 10.97 -21.30 -15.01
CA ALA A 40 10.08 -21.79 -16.06
C ALA A 40 8.61 -21.85 -15.60
N VAL A 41 8.37 -22.22 -14.34
CA VAL A 41 7.04 -22.30 -13.73
C VAL A 41 6.49 -20.90 -13.45
N GLN A 42 7.34 -19.99 -12.97
CA GLN A 42 6.97 -18.59 -12.76
C GLN A 42 6.53 -17.94 -14.08
N LYS A 43 7.31 -18.13 -15.15
CA LYS A 43 7.02 -17.61 -16.48
C LYS A 43 5.71 -18.15 -17.05
N GLU A 44 5.43 -19.43 -16.83
CA GLU A 44 4.17 -20.04 -17.28
C GLU A 44 2.97 -19.52 -16.48
N ALA A 45 3.10 -19.38 -15.15
CA ALA A 45 2.05 -18.80 -14.31
C ALA A 45 1.75 -17.34 -14.71
N GLU A 46 2.78 -16.54 -14.97
CA GLU A 46 2.65 -15.17 -15.46
C GLU A 46 1.94 -15.12 -16.82
N ARG A 47 2.31 -16.00 -17.74
CA ARG A 47 1.68 -16.13 -19.07
C ARG A 47 0.18 -16.44 -18.93
N ARG A 48 -0.19 -17.42 -18.10
CA ARG A 48 -1.57 -17.82 -17.85
C ARG A 48 -2.38 -16.71 -17.15
N MET A 49 -1.77 -16.02 -16.20
CA MET A 49 -2.38 -14.86 -15.54
C MET A 49 -2.65 -13.72 -16.52
N GLY A 50 -1.72 -13.47 -17.45
CA GLY A 50 -1.90 -12.54 -18.57
C GLY A 50 -3.13 -12.87 -19.41
N GLU A 51 -3.24 -14.11 -19.87
CA GLU A 51 -4.40 -14.58 -20.67
C GLU A 51 -5.73 -14.38 -19.93
N VAL A 52 -5.78 -14.69 -18.63
CA VAL A 52 -6.97 -14.54 -17.78
C VAL A 52 -7.36 -13.06 -17.62
N ASN A 53 -6.39 -12.18 -17.43
CA ASN A 53 -6.63 -10.74 -17.34
C ASN A 53 -7.15 -10.17 -18.66
N ASP A 54 -6.59 -10.59 -19.79
CA ASP A 54 -7.02 -10.16 -21.13
C ASP A 54 -8.45 -10.64 -21.45
N ALA A 55 -8.76 -11.90 -21.11
CA ALA A 55 -10.10 -12.45 -21.27
C ALA A 55 -11.14 -11.73 -20.40
N TYR A 56 -10.79 -11.42 -19.15
CA TYR A 56 -11.67 -10.65 -18.26
C TYR A 56 -11.85 -9.20 -18.72
N ALA A 57 -10.79 -8.57 -19.24
CA ALA A 57 -10.84 -7.22 -19.79
C ALA A 57 -11.77 -7.12 -21.02
N PHE A 58 -11.79 -8.16 -21.87
CA PHE A 58 -12.73 -8.26 -23.00
C PHE A 58 -14.20 -8.13 -22.56
N PHE A 59 -14.58 -8.80 -21.46
CA PHE A 59 -15.94 -8.73 -20.91
C PHE A 59 -16.24 -7.44 -20.15
N ARG A 60 -15.22 -6.81 -19.58
CA ARG A 60 -15.33 -5.52 -18.87
C ARG A 60 -15.39 -4.33 -19.82
N GLY A 61 -15.15 -4.52 -21.12
CA GLY A 61 -14.86 -3.45 -22.07
C GLY A 61 -15.66 -3.47 -23.37
N SER A 62 -16.98 -3.32 -23.30
CA SER A 62 -17.76 -2.67 -24.38
C SER A 62 -17.58 -1.15 -24.37
N ASN A 63 -16.34 -0.69 -24.41
CA ASN A 63 -15.97 0.70 -24.69
C ASN A 63 -14.53 0.67 -25.21
N ASN A 64 -14.33 0.98 -26.49
CA ASN A 64 -13.15 1.16 -27.36
C ASN A 64 -11.73 1.44 -26.79
N SER A 65 -11.44 1.17 -25.52
CA SER A 65 -10.24 1.58 -24.78
C SER A 65 -9.28 0.42 -24.49
N ALA A 66 -9.67 -0.84 -24.71
CA ALA A 66 -8.79 -1.99 -24.45
C ALA A 66 -7.65 -2.12 -25.47
N GLY A 67 -7.90 -1.80 -26.75
CA GLY A 67 -6.90 -1.81 -27.81
C GLY A 67 -5.87 -0.68 -27.66
N GLU A 68 -6.34 0.55 -27.42
CA GLU A 68 -5.47 1.71 -27.19
C GLU A 68 -4.64 1.59 -25.92
N ASN A 69 -5.23 1.07 -24.84
CA ASN A 69 -4.53 0.90 -23.57
C ASN A 69 -3.56 -0.29 -23.59
N SER A 70 -3.80 -1.31 -24.43
CA SER A 70 -2.82 -2.40 -24.64
C SER A 70 -1.64 -1.95 -25.48
N VAL A 71 -1.87 -1.19 -26.56
CA VAL A 71 -0.80 -0.63 -27.40
C VAL A 71 0.00 0.43 -26.64
N ALA A 72 -0.65 1.28 -25.85
CA ALA A 72 0.03 2.27 -24.99
C ALA A 72 0.87 1.59 -23.92
N ARG A 73 0.36 0.54 -23.24
CA ARG A 73 1.14 -0.26 -22.28
C ARG A 73 2.32 -0.96 -22.93
N THR A 74 2.14 -1.53 -24.13
CA THR A 74 3.22 -2.20 -24.88
C THR A 74 4.29 -1.21 -25.34
N ARG A 75 3.90 0.00 -25.79
CA ARG A 75 4.83 1.08 -26.13
C ARG A 75 5.58 1.61 -24.91
N ALA A 76 4.88 1.80 -23.79
CA ALA A 76 5.50 2.21 -22.52
C ALA A 76 6.47 1.15 -21.98
N ALA A 77 6.12 -0.15 -22.07
CA ALA A 77 6.99 -1.26 -21.69
C ALA A 77 8.24 -1.34 -22.59
N ARG A 78 8.08 -1.16 -23.91
CA ARG A 78 9.20 -1.09 -24.85
C ARG A 78 10.10 0.12 -24.59
N ALA A 79 9.52 1.29 -24.34
CA ALA A 79 10.27 2.49 -23.99
C ALA A 79 11.03 2.31 -22.67
N ALA A 80 10.40 1.69 -21.66
CA ALA A 80 11.03 1.36 -20.38
C ALA A 80 12.16 0.33 -20.53
N SER A 81 12.03 -0.65 -21.44
CA SER A 81 13.10 -1.61 -21.75
C SER A 81 14.26 -1.01 -22.57
N ALA A 82 14.01 0.11 -23.26
CA ALA A 82 15.02 0.85 -24.02
C ALA A 82 15.79 1.86 -23.15
N THR A 83 15.30 2.21 -21.97
CA THR A 83 16.00 3.08 -21.03
C THR A 83 17.17 2.34 -20.39
N PRO A 84 18.41 2.85 -20.47
CA PRO A 84 19.54 2.26 -19.76
C PRO A 84 19.29 2.17 -18.25
N TRP A 85 19.63 1.04 -17.63
CA TRP A 85 19.34 0.77 -16.21
C TRP A 85 19.85 1.88 -15.28
N HIS A 86 20.99 2.48 -15.60
CA HIS A 86 21.62 3.51 -14.77
C HIS A 86 20.78 4.80 -14.73
N GLU A 87 20.05 5.10 -15.79
CA GLU A 87 19.17 6.27 -15.88
C GLU A 87 17.89 6.03 -15.05
N VAL A 88 17.32 4.83 -15.12
CA VAL A 88 16.20 4.41 -14.26
C VAL A 88 16.57 4.52 -12.78
N VAL A 89 17.76 4.06 -12.40
CA VAL A 89 18.27 4.18 -11.02
C VAL A 89 18.43 5.63 -10.61
N ARG A 90 19.00 6.50 -11.46
CA ARG A 90 19.11 7.95 -11.17
C ARG A 90 17.75 8.60 -10.97
N HIS A 91 16.78 8.33 -11.83
CA HIS A 91 15.43 8.88 -11.71
C HIS A 91 14.75 8.43 -10.43
N ARG A 92 14.87 7.15 -10.07
CA ARG A 92 14.33 6.63 -8.82
C ARG A 92 14.98 7.29 -7.61
N ALA A 93 16.31 7.41 -7.60
CA ALA A 93 17.03 8.09 -6.53
C ALA A 93 16.62 9.57 -6.39
N GLN A 94 16.45 10.28 -7.51
CA GLN A 94 15.96 11.67 -7.50
C GLN A 94 14.50 11.77 -6.99
N ALA A 95 13.63 10.85 -7.38
CA ALA A 95 12.25 10.80 -6.91
C ALA A 95 12.19 10.52 -5.40
N GLU A 96 13.00 9.58 -4.91
CA GLU A 96 13.13 9.27 -3.47
C GLU A 96 13.68 10.47 -2.69
N ALA A 97 14.69 11.18 -3.22
CA ALA A 97 15.22 12.39 -2.62
C ALA A 97 14.17 13.50 -2.52
N ARG A 98 13.44 13.78 -3.60
CA ARG A 98 12.33 14.75 -3.61
C ARG A 98 11.23 14.36 -2.62
N ALA A 99 10.86 13.08 -2.56
CA ALA A 99 9.87 12.59 -1.60
C ALA A 99 10.33 12.79 -0.15
N LYS A 100 11.62 12.59 0.13
CA LYS A 100 12.22 12.86 1.45
C LYS A 100 12.19 14.35 1.80
N GLU A 101 12.48 15.23 0.85
CA GLU A 101 12.39 16.69 1.03
C GLU A 101 10.95 17.12 1.33
N VAL A 102 9.98 16.64 0.56
CA VAL A 102 8.55 16.93 0.79
C VAL A 102 8.11 16.46 2.17
N ARG A 103 8.51 15.25 2.60
CA ARG A 103 8.22 14.76 3.94
C ARG A 103 8.83 15.65 5.02
N ARG A 104 10.09 16.06 4.87
CA ARG A 104 10.77 16.96 5.81
C ARG A 104 10.06 18.32 5.90
N ALA A 105 9.73 18.92 4.76
CA ALA A 105 9.03 20.20 4.70
C ALA A 105 7.62 20.13 5.34
N LYS A 106 6.92 19.00 5.15
CA LYS A 106 5.63 18.76 5.81
C LYS A 106 5.80 18.62 7.32
N GLU A 107 6.81 17.89 7.77
CA GLU A 107 7.12 17.73 9.19
C GLU A 107 7.48 19.08 9.86
N GLU A 108 8.30 19.88 9.19
CA GLU A 108 8.73 21.21 9.64
C GLU A 108 7.56 22.21 9.73
N SER A 109 6.66 22.18 8.75
CA SER A 109 5.45 23.03 8.77
C SER A 109 4.36 22.53 9.72
N THR A 110 4.43 21.27 10.17
CA THR A 110 3.45 20.72 11.11
C THR A 110 3.71 21.25 12.52
N ARG A 111 2.67 21.72 13.21
CA ARG A 111 2.77 22.16 14.62
C ARG A 111 3.33 21.04 15.50
N GLN A 112 4.31 21.36 16.35
CA GLN A 112 5.01 20.38 17.19
C GLN A 112 4.88 20.71 18.68
N GLY A 113 5.04 19.71 19.55
CA GLY A 113 5.02 19.88 21.01
C GLY A 113 5.54 18.65 21.75
N LYS A 114 5.63 18.71 23.08
CA LYS A 114 6.04 17.59 23.93
C LYS A 114 4.81 16.96 24.57
N ALA A 115 4.65 15.64 24.46
CA ALA A 115 3.53 14.95 25.07
C ALA A 115 3.53 15.13 26.60
N ILE A 116 2.36 15.42 27.17
CA ILE A 116 2.17 15.61 28.60
C ILE A 116 1.92 14.23 29.23
N SER A 117 2.76 13.85 30.18
CA SER A 117 2.59 12.63 30.99
C SER A 117 1.63 12.89 32.14
N ARG A 118 0.63 12.03 32.35
CA ARG A 118 -0.24 12.06 33.53
C ARG A 118 -0.39 10.66 34.13
N PRO A 119 -0.36 10.52 35.47
CA PRO A 119 -0.66 9.23 36.12
C PRO A 119 -2.06 8.74 35.73
N LYS A 120 -2.21 7.43 35.58
CA LYS A 120 -3.51 6.81 35.28
C LYS A 120 -4.46 7.00 36.45
N THR A 121 -5.54 7.74 36.20
CA THR A 121 -6.69 7.83 37.10
C THR A 121 -7.67 6.74 36.65
N GLY A 122 -7.76 5.64 37.39
CA GLY A 122 -8.58 4.43 37.18
C GLY A 122 -9.59 4.43 36.01
N GLY A 123 -9.53 3.39 35.18
CA GLY A 123 -10.41 3.16 34.04
C GLY A 123 -9.65 2.63 32.83
N ALA A 124 -10.22 1.67 32.10
CA ALA A 124 -9.58 1.10 30.92
C ALA A 124 -9.56 2.12 29.76
N LYS A 125 -8.37 2.55 29.33
CA LYS A 125 -8.17 3.46 28.19
C LYS A 125 -7.19 2.83 27.22
N LEU A 126 -7.68 2.35 26.08
CA LEU A 126 -6.83 1.81 25.03
C LEU A 126 -6.65 2.83 23.90
N ALA A 127 -5.44 3.34 23.73
CA ALA A 127 -5.10 4.26 22.65
C ALA A 127 -3.68 3.98 22.14
N LEU A 128 -3.51 2.95 21.30
CA LEU A 128 -2.21 2.53 20.73
C LEU A 128 -1.94 3.10 19.32
N ALA A 129 -2.69 4.13 18.96
CA ALA A 129 -2.61 4.82 17.70
C ALA A 129 -1.20 5.35 17.40
N GLY A 130 -0.61 5.02 16.26
CA GLY A 130 0.72 5.55 15.91
C GLY A 130 1.86 5.01 16.78
N MET A 131 1.61 3.95 17.57
CA MET A 131 2.62 3.29 18.41
C MET A 131 3.81 2.77 17.59
N GLY A 132 3.58 2.22 16.40
CA GLY A 132 4.68 1.73 15.54
C GLY A 132 5.68 2.83 15.19
N GLU A 133 5.22 4.04 14.85
CA GLU A 133 6.08 5.18 14.55
C GLU A 133 6.79 5.69 15.83
N ALA A 134 6.05 5.78 16.93
CA ALA A 134 6.58 6.18 18.24
C ALA A 134 7.70 5.25 18.72
N LEU A 135 7.62 3.94 18.44
CA LEU A 135 8.64 2.95 18.79
C LEU A 135 10.00 3.17 18.09
N HIS A 136 10.04 3.89 16.96
CA HIS A 136 11.29 4.15 16.24
C HIS A 136 11.76 5.59 16.36
N THR A 137 10.87 6.53 16.64
CA THR A 137 11.15 7.97 16.52
C THR A 137 10.84 8.78 17.77
N ASN A 138 10.20 8.18 18.78
CA ASN A 138 9.59 8.88 19.91
C ASN A 138 8.62 10.00 19.51
N LYS A 139 8.08 9.96 18.28
CA LYS A 139 7.07 10.90 17.78
C LYS A 139 5.72 10.21 17.67
N ILE A 140 4.67 10.92 18.02
CA ILE A 140 3.30 10.48 17.82
C ILE A 140 2.46 11.64 17.29
N THR A 141 1.66 11.37 16.25
CA THR A 141 0.78 12.38 15.67
C THR A 141 -0.54 12.43 16.43
N CYS A 142 -0.91 13.60 16.95
CA CYS A 142 -2.20 13.81 17.59
C CYS A 142 -3.33 13.66 16.55
N ARG A 143 -4.29 12.78 16.82
CA ARG A 143 -5.41 12.54 15.89
C ARG A 143 -6.35 13.73 15.76
N GLU A 144 -6.43 14.57 16.78
CA GLU A 144 -7.33 15.72 16.83
C GLU A 144 -6.74 16.91 16.06
N CYS A 145 -5.70 17.55 16.60
CA CYS A 145 -5.11 18.76 16.01
C CYS A 145 -3.99 18.50 14.99
N LYS A 146 -3.69 17.23 14.67
CA LYS A 146 -2.65 16.80 13.73
C LYS A 146 -1.22 17.24 14.08
N SER A 147 -0.99 17.68 15.31
CA SER A 147 0.35 18.06 15.76
C SER A 147 1.25 16.85 15.99
N ILE A 148 2.54 17.01 15.75
CA ILE A 148 3.55 16.02 16.10
C ILE A 148 3.92 16.21 17.57
N GLN A 149 3.84 15.15 18.35
CA GLN A 149 4.13 15.16 19.78
C GLN A 149 5.34 14.28 20.07
N TRP A 150 6.34 14.87 20.71
CA TRP A 150 7.52 14.15 21.18
C TRP A 150 7.21 13.49 22.51
N LEU A 151 7.30 12.17 22.56
CA LEU A 151 7.22 11.40 23.78
C LEU A 151 8.52 11.56 24.57
N PRO A 152 8.44 11.69 25.90
CA PRO A 152 9.63 11.78 26.76
C PRO A 152 10.44 10.48 26.72
N ASP A 153 11.71 10.53 27.10
CA ASP A 153 12.52 9.33 27.27
C ASP A 153 11.90 8.38 28.31
N GLY A 154 12.12 7.08 28.11
CA GLY A 154 11.55 6.05 28.98
C GLY A 154 10.01 6.02 28.99
N TRP A 155 9.34 6.49 27.94
CA TRP A 155 7.87 6.51 27.89
C TRP A 155 7.25 5.10 27.82
N ARG A 156 7.99 4.12 27.26
CA ARG A 156 7.49 2.77 27.00
C ARG A 156 7.30 2.00 28.29
N GLU A 157 8.30 2.11 29.16
CA GLU A 157 8.38 1.50 30.48
C GLU A 157 7.29 2.07 31.40
N ARG A 158 6.86 3.31 31.14
CA ARG A 158 5.86 4.00 31.94
C ARG A 158 4.43 3.84 31.42
N LEU A 159 4.22 3.17 30.30
CA LEU A 159 2.91 3.12 29.64
C LEU A 159 1.84 2.36 30.45
N ASP A 160 2.28 1.49 31.36
CA ASP A 160 1.38 0.79 32.27
C ASP A 160 0.78 1.73 33.33
N GLU A 161 1.49 2.78 33.73
CA GLU A 161 1.12 3.71 34.82
C GLU A 161 0.80 5.13 34.34
N THR A 162 1.21 5.48 33.12
CA THR A 162 1.16 6.84 32.56
C THR A 162 0.33 6.89 31.28
N ASP A 163 -0.60 7.84 31.24
CA ASP A 163 -1.29 8.27 30.04
C ASP A 163 -0.56 9.48 29.42
N PHE A 164 -0.46 9.52 28.09
CA PHE A 164 0.14 10.63 27.36
C PHE A 164 -0.91 11.46 26.63
N TYR A 165 -0.82 12.78 26.77
CA TYR A 165 -1.74 13.75 26.20
C TYR A 165 -1.02 14.74 25.28
N CYS A 166 -1.73 15.25 24.27
CA CYS A 166 -1.22 16.30 23.40
C CYS A 166 -1.06 17.61 24.18
N SER A 167 0.08 18.29 24.07
CA SER A 167 0.31 19.60 24.70
C SER A 167 -0.44 20.75 24.07
N ILE A 168 -1.01 20.56 22.88
CA ILE A 168 -1.71 21.61 22.14
C ILE A 168 -3.22 21.56 22.40
N CYS A 169 -3.83 20.37 22.28
CA CYS A 169 -5.29 20.22 22.43
C CYS A 169 -5.70 19.43 23.69
N SER A 170 -4.75 19.01 24.53
CA SER A 170 -4.99 18.20 25.75
C SER A 170 -5.70 16.86 25.53
N ARG A 171 -5.83 16.39 24.27
CA ARG A 171 -6.44 15.10 23.97
C ARG A 171 -5.49 13.94 24.27
N LEU A 172 -6.03 12.82 24.75
CA LEU A 172 -5.28 11.57 24.92
C LEU A 172 -4.69 11.13 23.58
N ILE A 173 -3.38 10.89 23.54
CA ILE A 173 -2.66 10.46 22.33
C ILE A 173 -2.13 9.03 22.46
N LEU A 174 -1.75 8.59 23.67
CA LEU A 174 -1.23 7.25 23.91
C LEU A 174 -1.60 6.76 25.31
N ALA A 175 -2.19 5.57 25.39
CA ALA A 175 -2.46 4.84 26.63
C ALA A 175 -2.61 3.35 26.35
N ARG A 176 -2.29 2.52 27.35
CA ARG A 176 -2.49 1.07 27.35
C ARG A 176 -3.76 0.69 28.09
#